data_AF-A0A7K1UI53-F1
#
_entry.id   AF-A0A7K1UI53-F1
#
_cell.length_a   1.000
_cell.length_b   1.000
_cell.length_c   1.000
_cell.angle_alpha   90.00
_cell.angle_beta   90.00
_cell.angle_gamma   90.00
#
_symmetry.space_group_name_H-M   'P 1'
#
loop_
_entity.id
_entity.type
_entity.pdbx_description
1 polymer ?
#
loop_
_entity_poly.entity_id
_entity_poly.type
_entity_poly.pdbx_seq_one_letter_code
_entity_poly.pdbx_strand_id
1 'polypeptide(L)'
;MHLNDIALRIENLSVQYAEVYGISRSADWALLKLTEEIGELAQAHLTLTGQNRDRGLSTEEQQQVVTNELGDVLGMCLVYAKQLGIDPELAIAEKWFQHE
;
A
#
# COMPACT_ATOMS: atom_id res chain seq x y z
N MET A 1 -0.89 16.68 -6.58
CA MET A 1 -0.32 16.25 -5.28
C MET A 1 0.94 15.50 -5.61
N HIS A 2 2.08 15.91 -5.06
CA HIS A 2 3.34 15.21 -5.27
C HIS A 2 3.33 13.91 -4.47
N LEU A 3 4.07 12.89 -4.91
CA LEU A 3 4.11 11.60 -4.22
C LEU A 3 4.69 11.76 -2.80
N ASN A 4 5.62 12.70 -2.64
CA ASN A 4 6.17 13.08 -1.35
C ASN A 4 5.13 13.69 -0.39
N ASP A 5 4.14 14.44 -0.90
CA ASP A 5 3.03 14.94 -0.07
C ASP A 5 2.14 13.79 0.44
N ILE A 6 1.88 12.81 -0.43
CA ILE A 6 1.10 11.61 -0.09
C ILE A 6 1.85 10.81 0.96
N ALA A 7 3.16 10.58 0.76
CA ALA A 7 4.02 9.85 1.68
C ALA A 7 3.99 10.46 3.08
N LEU A 8 4.08 11.79 3.19
CA LEU A 8 4.01 12.49 4.48
C LEU A 8 2.65 12.31 5.17
N ARG A 9 1.55 12.37 4.43
CA ARG A 9 0.20 12.18 5.00
C ARG A 9 -0.02 10.75 5.49
N ILE A 10 0.42 9.76 4.70
CA ILE A 10 0.33 8.35 5.07
C ILE A 10 1.21 8.05 6.28
N GLU A 11 2.40 8.63 6.34
CA GLU A 11 3.28 8.49 7.49
C GLU A 11 2.62 8.98 8.79
N ASN A 12 1.96 10.15 8.76
CA ASN A 12 1.25 10.67 9.92
C ASN A 12 0.11 9.74 10.38
N LEU A 13 -0.64 9.15 9.45
CA LEU A 13 -1.68 8.17 9.76
C LEU A 13 -1.09 6.89 10.35
N SER A 14 0.02 6.42 9.78
CA SER A 14 0.71 5.22 10.23
C SER A 14 1.32 5.39 11.63
N VAL A 15 1.84 6.57 11.98
CA VAL A 15 2.30 6.89 13.34
C VAL A 15 1.15 6.80 14.34
N GLN A 16 0.01 7.43 14.04
CA GLN A 16 -1.16 7.37 14.92
C GLN A 16 -1.65 5.94 15.13
N TYR A 17 -1.68 5.14 14.06
CA TYR A 17 -2.02 3.73 14.15
C TYR A 17 -1.07 2.97 15.10
N ALA A 18 0.24 3.16 14.94
CA ALA A 18 1.22 2.49 15.80
C ALA A 18 1.14 2.90 17.27
N GLU A 19 0.84 4.17 17.56
CA GLU A 19 0.61 4.65 18.93
C GLU A 19 -0.62 3.98 19.56
N VAL A 20 -1.71 3.85 18.81
CA VAL A 20 -2.96 3.22 19.28
C VAL A 20 -2.77 1.74 19.57
N TYR A 21 -2.01 1.03 18.72
CA TYR A 21 -1.87 -0.43 18.80
C TYR A 21 -0.55 -0.91 19.42
N GLY A 22 0.33 -0.01 19.86
CA GLY A 22 1.61 -0.35 20.50
C GLY A 22 2.60 -1.06 19.56
N ILE A 23 2.59 -0.69 18.28
CA ILE A 23 3.38 -1.37 17.24
C ILE A 23 4.73 -0.68 17.04
N SER A 24 5.81 -1.46 17.02
CA SER A 24 7.11 -0.98 16.56
C SER A 24 7.16 -1.00 15.03
N ARG A 25 7.12 0.18 14.40
CA ARG A 25 7.13 0.33 12.93
C ARG A 25 8.54 0.20 12.35
N SER A 26 9.22 -0.92 12.58
CA SER A 26 10.50 -1.19 11.91
C SER A 26 10.34 -1.36 10.40
N ALA A 27 11.44 -1.29 9.65
CA ALA A 27 11.44 -1.63 8.22
C ALA A 27 10.94 -3.07 7.99
N ASP A 28 11.30 -4.01 8.87
CA ASP A 28 10.84 -5.40 8.81
C ASP A 28 9.31 -5.49 9.00
N TRP A 29 8.76 -4.74 9.96
CA TRP A 29 7.31 -4.67 10.16
C TRP A 29 6.61 -4.09 8.93
N ALA A 30 7.15 -3.01 8.36
CA ALA A 30 6.57 -2.39 7.17
C ALA A 30 6.61 -3.34 5.96
N LEU A 31 7.67 -4.15 5.80
CA LEU A 31 7.76 -5.15 4.75
C LEU A 31 6.75 -6.30 4.95
N LEU A 32 6.58 -6.76 6.19
CA LEU A 32 5.58 -7.79 6.52
C LEU A 32 4.16 -7.30 6.23
N LYS A 33 3.82 -6.08 6.66
CA LYS A 33 2.54 -5.45 6.35
C LYS A 33 2.34 -5.28 4.85
N LEU A 34 3.34 -4.78 4.11
CA LEU A 34 3.28 -4.70 2.65
C LEU A 34 2.98 -6.06 2.00
N THR A 35 3.59 -7.14 2.51
CA THR A 35 3.34 -8.50 2.02
C THR A 35 1.90 -8.95 2.30
N GLU A 36 1.34 -8.58 3.45
CA GLU A 36 -0.07 -8.79 3.79
C GLU A 36 -1.00 -8.07 2.80
N GLU A 37 -0.78 -6.77 2.57
CA GLU A 37 -1.60 -5.97 1.63
C GLU A 37 -1.54 -6.51 0.20
N ILE A 38 -0.38 -7.03 -0.24
CA ILE A 38 -0.25 -7.70 -1.56
C ILE A 38 -1.13 -8.96 -1.61
N GLY A 39 -1.21 -9.71 -0.50
CA GLY A 39 -2.07 -10.87 -0.39
C GLY A 39 -3.56 -10.52 -0.46
N GLU A 40 -3.97 -9.44 0.21
CA GLU A 40 -5.35 -8.94 0.20
C GLU A 40 -5.74 -8.42 -1.19
N LEU A 41 -4.86 -7.65 -1.84
CA LEU A 41 -5.03 -7.22 -3.24
C LEU A 41 -5.17 -8.40 -4.20
N ALA A 42 -4.31 -9.43 -4.05
CA ALA A 42 -4.41 -10.63 -4.87
C ALA A 42 -5.76 -11.35 -4.65
N GLN A 43 -6.22 -11.47 -3.41
CA GLN A 43 -7.51 -12.07 -3.10
C GLN A 43 -8.68 -11.25 -3.70
N ALA A 44 -8.65 -9.93 -3.58
CA ALA A 44 -9.65 -9.04 -4.15
C ALA A 44 -9.70 -9.17 -5.68
N HIS A 45 -8.55 -9.20 -6.35
CA HIS A 45 -8.45 -9.37 -7.79
C HIS A 45 -8.98 -10.73 -8.27
N LEU A 46 -8.63 -11.82 -7.57
CA LEU A 46 -9.14 -13.16 -7.88
C LEU A 46 -10.65 -13.25 -7.68
N THR A 47 -11.21 -12.53 -6.70
CA THR A 47 -12.66 -12.47 -6.48
C THR A 47 -13.34 -11.72 -7.63
N LEU A 48 -12.83 -10.55 -8.00
CA LEU A 48 -13.35 -9.75 -9.11
C LEU A 48 -13.31 -10.49 -10.46
N THR A 49 -12.29 -11.31 -10.69
CA THR A 49 -12.13 -12.08 -11.93
C THR A 49 -12.84 -13.44 -11.92
N GLY A 50 -13.62 -13.73 -10.88
CA GLY A 50 -14.40 -14.97 -10.76
C GLY A 50 -13.59 -16.22 -10.45
N GLN A 51 -12.33 -16.06 -10.01
CA GLN A 51 -11.42 -17.15 -9.64
C GLN A 51 -11.45 -17.48 -8.14
N ASN A 52 -12.28 -16.77 -7.37
CA ASN A 52 -12.53 -17.03 -5.95
C ASN A 52 -14.04 -17.12 -5.70
N ARG A 53 -14.43 -17.64 -4.53
CA ARG A 53 -15.82 -17.78 -4.12
C ARG A 53 -16.49 -16.40 -4.09
N ASP A 54 -17.60 -16.28 -4.81
CA ASP A 54 -18.45 -15.10 -4.76
C ASP A 54 -18.89 -14.84 -3.31
N ARG A 55 -18.63 -13.61 -2.85
CA ARG A 55 -18.96 -13.13 -1.50
C ARG A 55 -20.32 -12.43 -1.46
N GLY A 56 -21.08 -12.45 -2.56
CA GLY A 56 -22.38 -11.79 -2.67
C GLY A 56 -22.27 -10.27 -2.89
N LEU A 57 -21.11 -9.80 -3.34
CA LEU A 57 -20.87 -8.40 -3.69
C LEU A 57 -21.19 -8.18 -5.17
N SER A 58 -21.76 -7.02 -5.48
CA SER A 58 -21.87 -6.53 -6.86
C SER A 58 -20.50 -6.33 -7.50
N THR A 59 -20.45 -6.24 -8.83
CA THR A 59 -19.20 -6.00 -9.56
C THR A 59 -18.58 -4.65 -9.17
N GLU A 60 -19.39 -3.61 -8.99
CA GLU A 60 -18.94 -2.30 -8.54
C GLU A 60 -18.31 -2.35 -7.14
N GLU A 61 -18.92 -3.08 -6.21
CA GLU A 61 -18.37 -3.27 -4.87
C GLU A 61 -17.04 -4.04 -4.90
N GLN A 62 -16.92 -5.08 -5.74
CA GLN A 62 -15.67 -5.82 -5.91
C GLN A 62 -14.56 -4.95 -6.50
N GLN A 63 -14.88 -4.07 -7.47
CA GLN A 63 -13.93 -3.09 -8.00
C GLN A 63 -13.47 -2.09 -6.93
N GLN A 64 -14.38 -1.66 -6.05
CA GLN A 64 -14.04 -0.78 -4.94
C GLN A 64 -13.10 -1.46 -3.95
N VAL A 65 -13.32 -2.74 -3.64
CA VAL A 65 -12.40 -3.52 -2.79
C VAL A 65 -11.01 -3.53 -3.43
N VAL A 66 -10.87 -3.93 -4.70
CA VAL A 66 -9.55 -3.91 -5.40
C VAL A 66 -8.89 -2.53 -5.35
N THR A 67 -9.68 -1.47 -5.50
CA THR A 67 -9.17 -0.09 -5.45
C THR A 67 -8.63 0.26 -4.07
N ASN A 68 -9.32 -0.17 -3.00
CA ASN A 68 -8.88 0.04 -1.63
C ASN A 68 -7.58 -0.72 -1.34
N GLU A 69 -7.54 -2.02 -1.66
CA GLU A 69 -6.34 -2.85 -1.43
C GLU A 69 -5.12 -2.35 -2.22
N LEU A 70 -5.34 -1.84 -3.44
CA LEU A 70 -4.26 -1.21 -4.20
C LEU A 70 -3.75 0.06 -3.51
N GLY A 71 -4.65 0.84 -2.91
CA GLY A 71 -4.30 1.97 -2.07
C GLY A 71 -3.44 1.57 -0.88
N ASP A 72 -3.77 0.47 -0.21
CA ASP A 72 -3.02 -0.03 0.95
C ASP A 72 -1.63 -0.54 0.55
N VAL A 73 -1.51 -1.26 -0.58
CA VAL A 73 -0.19 -1.64 -1.14
C VAL A 73 0.67 -0.42 -1.43
N LEU A 74 0.12 0.62 -2.06
CA LEU A 74 0.86 1.85 -2.35
C LEU A 74 1.23 2.59 -1.07
N GLY A 75 0.32 2.65 -0.10
CA GLY A 75 0.56 3.28 1.19
C GLY A 75 1.67 2.58 1.97
N MET A 76 1.64 1.26 2.05
CA MET A 76 2.67 0.48 2.74
C MET A 76 4.02 0.51 2.02
N CYS A 77 4.05 0.63 0.69
CA CYS A 77 5.29 0.92 -0.05
C CYS A 77 5.92 2.25 0.44
N LEU A 78 5.12 3.29 0.63
CA LEU A 78 5.60 4.60 1.09
C LEU A 78 6.04 4.56 2.56
N VAL A 79 5.32 3.84 3.43
CA VAL A 79 5.74 3.62 4.82
C VAL A 79 7.08 2.88 4.86
N TYR A 80 7.25 1.84 4.03
CA TYR A 80 8.50 1.08 3.94
C TYR A 80 9.67 1.96 3.47
N ALA A 81 9.47 2.76 2.41
CA ALA A 81 10.46 3.72 1.93
C ALA A 81 10.88 4.69 3.06
N LYS A 82 9.91 5.19 3.83
CA LYS A 82 10.18 6.07 4.98
C LYS A 82 11.02 5.41 6.07
N GLN A 83 10.73 4.16 6.42
CA GLN A 83 11.51 3.43 7.43
C GLN A 83 12.97 3.18 7.01
N LEU A 84 13.23 3.13 5.70
CA LEU A 84 14.58 3.00 5.15
C LEU A 84 15.25 4.35 4.82
N GLY A 85 14.55 5.48 4.98
CA GLY A 85 15.05 6.80 4.62
C GLY A 85 15.15 7.05 3.11
N ILE A 86 14.35 6.35 2.31
CA ILE A 86 14.31 6.48 0.86
C ILE A 86 13.34 7.60 0.46
N ASP A 87 13.78 8.50 -0.44
CA ASP A 87 12.88 9.45 -1.12
C ASP A 87 12.20 8.72 -2.29
N PRO A 88 10.87 8.54 -2.26
CA PRO A 88 10.15 7.78 -3.28
C PRO A 88 10.14 8.46 -4.65
N GLU A 89 10.09 9.79 -4.72
CA GLU A 89 10.13 10.50 -6.01
C GLU A 89 11.49 10.37 -6.66
N LEU A 90 12.56 10.56 -5.88
CA LEU A 90 13.92 10.37 -6.37
C LEU A 90 14.15 8.92 -6.79
N ALA A 91 13.74 7.94 -5.98
CA ALA A 91 13.89 6.52 -6.29
C ALA A 91 13.18 6.12 -7.59
N ILE A 92 11.98 6.67 -7.86
CA ILE A 92 11.28 6.44 -9.12
C ILE A 92 11.99 7.12 -10.27
N ALA A 93 12.36 8.40 -10.12
CA ALA A 93 13.02 9.16 -11.18
C ALA A 93 14.34 8.53 -11.60
N GLU A 94 15.19 8.18 -10.63
CA GLU A 94 16.45 7.51 -10.87
C GLU A 94 16.27 6.11 -11.47
N LYS A 95 15.15 5.41 -11.21
CA LYS A 95 14.94 4.07 -11.75
C LYS A 95 14.30 4.04 -13.14
N TRP A 96 13.30 4.90 -13.36
CA TRP A 96 12.38 4.79 -14.49
C TRP A 96 12.53 5.92 -15.51
N PHE A 97 12.96 7.12 -15.10
CA PHE A 97 13.01 8.30 -15.99
C PHE A 97 14.42 8.56 -16.57
N GLN A 98 15.36 7.61 -16.43
CA GLN A 98 16.73 7.79 -16.96
C GLN A 98 16.80 7.97 -18.49
N HIS A 99 15.76 7.55 -19.22
CA HIS A 99 15.71 7.54 -20.68
C HIS A 99 14.51 8.31 -21.24
N GLU A 100 13.81 9.07 -20.39
CA GLU A 100 12.82 10.06 -20.82
C GLU A 100 13.53 11.34 -21.29
#